data_AF-A0A483W4U2-F1
#
_entry.id   AF-A0A483W4U2-F1
#
_cell.length_a   1.000
_cell.length_b   1.000
_cell.length_c   1.000
_cell.angle_alpha   90.00
_cell.angle_beta   90.00
_cell.angle_gamma   90.00
#
_symmetry.space_group_name_H-M   'P 1'
#
loop_
_entity.id
_entity.type
_entity.pdbx_description
1 polymer ?
#
loop_
_entity_poly.entity_id
_entity_poly.type
_entity_poly.pdbx_seq_one_letter_code
_entity_poly.pdbx_strand_id
1 'polypeptide(L)'
;MSVSYNRVIVAFCEGQHDVAFLSRILLVNGFLLQDLKIGQLPPPFDKRFEKELSQVRIPDKKLGFQPNGPKLPSVCFYHDGNLIFIHNLNGDGKSRERAELVTMYKELSGTDDFSIEIAYRFLYFFDADELGIDARITDIKNEIGLEEATQLSNGSIIDFDGSEWGGYIFHDIQTQLGTLEDQLLGYFHNKSQQLQQDILSFLQTNLLIQERTKRFISSNAGESYIGRSQYYEKKSVLGMYAQLQFSGVSNAVLISNTDFLKAVDINGCQQCTLINRLFM
;
A
#
# COMPACT_ATOMS: atom_id res chain seq x y z
N MET A 1 1.47 -30.55 6.93
CA MET A 1 0.06 -30.21 6.63
C MET A 1 0.09 -29.26 5.46
N SER A 2 -0.41 -29.66 4.29
CA SER A 2 -0.52 -28.77 3.14
C SER A 2 -1.60 -27.72 3.47
N VAL A 3 -1.19 -26.47 3.66
CA VAL A 3 -2.15 -25.37 3.73
C VAL A 3 -2.72 -25.22 2.32
N SER A 4 -3.96 -25.68 2.13
CA SER A 4 -4.72 -25.43 0.91
C SER A 4 -5.34 -24.04 1.04
N TYR A 5 -5.09 -23.21 0.04
CA TYR A 5 -5.75 -21.92 -0.13
C TYR A 5 -6.69 -22.00 -1.33
N ASN A 6 -7.82 -21.32 -1.23
CA ASN A 6 -8.86 -21.29 -2.26
C ASN A 6 -8.52 -20.27 -3.35
N ARG A 7 -7.99 -19.11 -2.92
CA ARG A 7 -7.66 -17.97 -3.78
C ARG A 7 -6.43 -17.26 -3.24
N VAL A 8 -5.68 -16.64 -4.15
CA VAL A 8 -4.56 -15.76 -3.83
C VAL A 8 -4.91 -14.34 -4.23
N ILE A 9 -4.92 -13.45 -3.25
CA ILE A 9 -5.23 -12.03 -3.44
C ILE A 9 -3.91 -11.26 -3.39
N VAL A 10 -3.62 -10.50 -4.45
CA VAL A 10 -2.40 -9.70 -4.57
C VAL A 10 -2.79 -8.24 -4.64
N ALA A 11 -2.44 -7.47 -3.61
CA ALA A 11 -2.72 -6.04 -3.52
C ALA A 11 -1.48 -5.22 -3.87
N PHE A 12 -1.65 -4.25 -4.75
CA PHE A 12 -0.63 -3.30 -5.18
C PHE A 12 -0.84 -1.96 -4.49
N CYS A 13 0.13 -1.57 -3.66
CA CYS A 13 0.17 -0.28 -2.96
C CYS A 13 1.29 0.61 -3.50
N GLU A 14 1.08 1.92 -3.45
CA GLU A 14 2.10 2.90 -3.83
C GLU A 14 3.21 2.97 -2.77
N GLY A 15 2.84 3.00 -1.48
CA GLY A 15 3.77 3.24 -0.39
C GLY A 15 3.51 2.40 0.87
N GLN A 16 4.43 2.49 1.83
CA GLN A 16 4.33 1.78 3.11
C GLN A 16 3.15 2.24 3.98
N HIS A 17 2.70 3.48 3.84
CA HIS A 17 1.51 4.00 4.52
C HIS A 17 0.21 3.28 4.11
N ASP A 18 0.02 2.99 2.82
CA ASP A 18 -1.13 2.24 2.31
C ASP A 18 -1.10 0.81 2.85
N VAL A 19 0.07 0.16 2.79
CA VAL A 19 0.26 -1.18 3.35
C VAL A 19 -0.13 -1.20 4.84
N ALA A 20 0.32 -0.20 5.61
CA ALA A 20 -0.04 -0.08 7.02
C ALA A 20 -1.54 0.12 7.23
N PHE A 21 -2.19 0.96 6.42
CA PHE A 21 -3.62 1.24 6.54
C PHE A 21 -4.47 0.01 6.17
N LEU A 22 -4.18 -0.63 5.04
CA LEU A 22 -4.84 -1.87 4.62
C LEU A 22 -4.65 -2.97 5.66
N SER A 23 -3.42 -3.16 6.15
CA SER A 23 -3.13 -4.14 7.20
C SER A 23 -4.01 -3.91 8.43
N ARG A 24 -4.25 -2.64 8.79
CA ARG A 24 -5.09 -2.29 9.93
C ARG A 24 -6.56 -2.59 9.69
N ILE A 25 -7.07 -2.30 8.49
CA ILE A 25 -8.44 -2.69 8.10
C ILE A 25 -8.60 -4.21 8.21
N LEU A 26 -7.66 -4.96 7.64
CA LEU A 26 -7.70 -6.44 7.65
C LEU A 26 -7.64 -6.99 9.07
N LEU A 27 -6.72 -6.52 9.92
CA LEU A 27 -6.61 -6.96 11.31
C LEU A 27 -7.90 -6.71 12.11
N VAL A 28 -8.51 -5.54 11.95
CA VAL A 28 -9.78 -5.20 12.63
C VAL A 28 -10.92 -6.11 12.17
N ASN A 29 -10.91 -6.56 10.92
CA ASN A 29 -11.91 -7.45 10.34
C ASN A 29 -11.57 -8.95 10.49
N GLY A 30 -10.60 -9.32 11.33
CA GLY A 30 -10.33 -10.71 11.70
C GLY A 30 -9.43 -11.48 10.72
N PHE A 31 -8.73 -10.79 9.82
CA PHE A 31 -7.71 -11.40 8.98
C PHE A 31 -6.46 -11.69 9.82
N LEU A 32 -5.86 -12.86 9.61
CA LEU A 32 -4.71 -13.32 10.39
C LEU A 32 -3.40 -12.93 9.71
N LEU A 33 -2.66 -12.00 10.30
CA LEU A 33 -1.31 -11.67 9.85
C LEU A 33 -0.40 -12.90 9.97
N GLN A 34 0.26 -13.26 8.88
CA GLN A 34 1.15 -14.40 8.79
C GLN A 34 2.59 -13.94 9.02
N ASP A 35 3.14 -14.19 10.20
CA ASP A 35 4.57 -14.00 10.50
C ASP A 35 5.39 -15.22 10.05
N LEU A 36 5.30 -15.52 8.75
CA LEU A 36 5.96 -16.66 8.12
C LEU A 36 7.28 -16.21 7.48
N LYS A 37 8.35 -16.97 7.70
CA LYS A 37 9.54 -16.87 6.86
C LYS A 37 9.20 -17.32 5.45
N ILE A 38 9.93 -16.84 4.44
CA ILE A 38 9.70 -17.21 3.04
C ILE A 38 9.64 -18.73 2.82
N GLY A 39 10.56 -19.49 3.41
CA GLY A 39 10.55 -20.96 3.31
C GLY A 39 9.41 -21.68 4.05
N GLN A 40 8.55 -20.94 4.76
CA GLN A 40 7.36 -21.47 5.44
C GLN A 40 6.06 -21.11 4.71
N LEU A 41 6.14 -20.30 3.66
CA LEU A 41 4.97 -20.00 2.83
C LEU A 41 4.48 -21.27 2.14
N PRO A 42 3.17 -21.36 1.84
CA PRO A 42 2.67 -22.51 1.12
C PRO A 42 3.22 -22.53 -0.31
N PRO A 43 3.52 -23.71 -0.87
CA PRO A 43 3.89 -23.82 -2.28
C PRO A 43 2.81 -23.25 -3.21
N PRO A 44 3.20 -22.66 -4.36
CA PRO A 44 4.57 -22.54 -4.88
C PRO A 44 5.30 -21.25 -4.45
N PHE A 45 4.76 -20.49 -3.51
CA PHE A 45 5.25 -19.14 -3.15
C PHE A 45 6.58 -19.14 -2.41
N ASP A 46 6.84 -20.15 -1.58
CA ASP A 46 8.11 -20.35 -0.90
C ASP A 46 9.27 -20.34 -1.89
N LYS A 47 9.19 -21.18 -2.93
CA LYS A 47 10.22 -21.33 -3.96
C LYS A 47 10.29 -20.12 -4.87
N ARG A 48 9.15 -19.52 -5.24
CA ARG A 48 9.15 -18.32 -6.07
C ARG A 48 9.89 -17.18 -5.40
N PHE A 49 9.55 -16.86 -4.16
CA PHE A 49 10.17 -15.75 -3.44
C PHE A 49 11.61 -16.03 -3.02
N GLU A 50 11.95 -17.29 -2.73
CA GLU A 50 13.35 -17.71 -2.55
C GLU A 50 14.18 -17.44 -3.82
N LYS A 51 13.64 -17.77 -5.00
CA LYS A 51 14.28 -17.48 -6.29
C LYS A 51 14.44 -15.97 -6.51
N GLU A 52 13.42 -15.16 -6.25
CA GLU A 52 13.52 -13.70 -6.39
C GLU A 52 14.61 -13.11 -5.47
N LEU A 53 14.76 -13.60 -4.24
CA LEU A 53 15.83 -13.19 -3.34
C LEU A 53 17.22 -13.60 -3.83
N SER A 54 17.35 -14.81 -4.39
CA SER A 54 18.63 -15.35 -4.88
C SER A 54 19.18 -14.61 -6.11
N GLN A 55 18.32 -13.95 -6.89
CA GLN A 55 18.73 -13.17 -8.06
C GLN A 55 19.51 -11.91 -7.71
N VAL A 56 19.46 -11.47 -6.44
CA VAL A 56 20.19 -10.29 -6.00
C VAL A 56 21.68 -10.65 -5.88
N ARG A 57 22.45 -10.26 -6.91
CA ARG A 57 23.90 -10.42 -6.93
C ARG A 57 24.53 -9.59 -5.81
N ILE A 58 25.10 -10.27 -4.81
CA ILE A 58 25.75 -9.65 -3.65
C ILE A 58 26.80 -8.59 -4.06
N PRO A 59 27.64 -8.80 -5.09
CA PRO A 59 28.61 -7.79 -5.54
C PRO A 59 27.97 -6.49 -6.06
N ASP A 60 26.75 -6.57 -6.56
CA ASP A 60 26.02 -5.43 -7.14
C ASP A 60 25.17 -4.68 -6.09
N LYS A 61 25.08 -5.21 -4.86
CA LYS A 61 24.38 -4.53 -3.76
C LYS A 61 25.19 -3.33 -3.30
N LYS A 62 24.56 -2.15 -3.32
CA LYS A 62 25.08 -1.00 -2.59
C LYS A 62 24.96 -1.26 -1.09
N LEU A 63 25.96 -0.82 -0.33
CA LEU A 63 25.93 -0.85 1.13
C LEU A 63 24.72 -0.03 1.64
N GLY A 64 24.01 -0.57 2.62
CA GLY A 64 22.81 0.01 3.21
C GLY A 64 21.61 -0.94 3.18
N PHE A 65 20.55 -0.59 3.90
CA PHE A 65 19.29 -1.34 3.86
C PHE A 65 18.57 -1.03 2.55
N GLN A 66 18.70 -1.91 1.57
CA GLN A 66 17.91 -1.83 0.35
C GLN A 66 16.64 -2.66 0.54
N PRO A 67 15.46 -2.11 0.26
CA PRO A 67 14.25 -2.92 0.22
C PRO A 67 14.47 -4.05 -0.81
N ASN A 68 14.15 -5.27 -0.41
CA ASN A 68 14.03 -6.37 -1.36
C ASN A 68 12.94 -5.91 -2.34
N GLY A 69 13.26 -5.76 -3.63
CA GLY A 69 12.46 -5.02 -4.60
C GLY A 69 10.97 -5.40 -4.69
N PRO A 70 10.17 -4.75 -5.55
CA PRO A 70 8.70 -4.84 -5.55
C PRO A 70 8.14 -6.26 -5.70
N LYS A 71 8.98 -7.20 -6.16
CA LYS A 71 8.71 -8.62 -6.37
C LYS A 71 8.45 -9.43 -5.09
N LEU A 72 8.82 -8.91 -3.91
CA LEU A 72 8.46 -9.53 -2.63
C LEU A 72 7.33 -8.78 -1.94
N PRO A 73 6.34 -9.49 -1.39
CA PRO A 73 5.29 -8.85 -0.60
C PRO A 73 5.86 -8.23 0.66
N SER A 74 5.28 -7.11 1.09
CA SER A 74 5.60 -6.45 2.35
C SER A 74 4.96 -7.16 3.55
N VAL A 75 3.75 -7.70 3.38
CA VAL A 75 3.02 -8.45 4.41
C VAL A 75 2.17 -9.55 3.76
N CYS A 76 1.85 -10.56 4.56
CA CYS A 76 1.03 -11.71 4.18
C CYS A 76 -0.11 -11.90 5.20
N PHE A 77 -1.33 -12.12 4.72
CA PHE A 77 -2.51 -12.42 5.56
C PHE A 77 -3.18 -13.72 5.11
N TYR A 78 -3.93 -14.32 6.04
CA TYR A 78 -4.81 -15.45 5.77
C TYR A 78 -6.20 -15.19 6.34
N HIS A 79 -7.24 -15.50 5.56
CA HIS A 79 -8.63 -15.41 6.00
C HIS A 79 -9.52 -16.30 5.13
N ASP A 80 -10.36 -17.13 5.74
CA ASP A 80 -11.34 -17.99 5.05
C ASP A 80 -10.80 -18.79 3.84
N GLY A 81 -9.57 -19.29 3.95
CA GLY A 81 -8.92 -20.02 2.86
C GLY A 81 -8.22 -19.14 1.83
N ASN A 82 -8.32 -17.82 1.91
CA ASN A 82 -7.61 -16.90 1.01
C ASN A 82 -6.22 -16.57 1.56
N LEU A 83 -5.22 -16.60 0.69
CA LEU A 83 -3.87 -16.11 0.98
C LEU A 83 -3.71 -14.72 0.36
N ILE A 84 -3.30 -13.73 1.16
CA ILE A 84 -3.30 -12.33 0.74
C ILE A 84 -1.89 -11.77 0.83
N PHE A 85 -1.36 -11.29 -0.28
CA PHE A 85 -0.05 -10.66 -0.39
C PHE A 85 -0.21 -9.16 -0.69
N ILE A 86 0.34 -8.30 0.15
CA ILE A 86 0.32 -6.85 -0.08
C ILE A 86 1.73 -6.41 -0.50
N HIS A 87 1.86 -5.88 -1.71
CA HIS A 87 3.10 -5.39 -2.29
C HIS A 87 3.17 -3.86 -2.18
N ASN A 88 4.32 -3.35 -1.74
CA ASN A 88 4.65 -1.94 -1.86
C ASN A 88 5.57 -1.74 -3.07
N LEU A 89 5.13 -0.92 -4.02
CA LEU A 89 5.83 -0.66 -5.27
C LEU A 89 6.78 0.54 -5.19
N ASN A 90 6.72 1.32 -4.11
CA ASN A 90 7.48 2.55 -3.88
C ASN A 90 7.29 3.60 -5.00
N GLY A 91 6.03 3.84 -5.38
CA GLY A 91 5.62 4.86 -6.36
C GLY A 91 4.48 4.42 -7.26
N ASP A 92 3.65 5.37 -7.70
CA ASP A 92 2.47 5.17 -8.55
C ASP A 92 2.82 4.80 -10.01
N GLY A 93 3.86 5.42 -10.58
CA GLY A 93 4.36 5.23 -11.95
C GLY A 93 5.04 3.89 -12.25
N LYS A 94 4.64 2.83 -11.54
CA LYS A 94 5.26 1.50 -11.53
C LYS A 94 4.43 0.45 -12.27
N SER A 95 3.74 0.86 -13.35
CA SER A 95 2.89 0.00 -14.18
C SER A 95 3.65 -1.19 -14.76
N ARG A 96 4.90 -0.96 -15.20
CA ARG A 96 5.77 -2.04 -15.66
C ARG A 96 6.04 -3.07 -14.55
N GLU A 97 6.42 -2.61 -13.36
CA GLU A 97 6.70 -3.49 -12.23
C GLU A 97 5.44 -4.26 -11.78
N ARG A 98 4.25 -3.66 -11.88
CA ARG A 98 2.96 -4.36 -11.66
C ARG A 98 2.70 -5.42 -12.71
N ALA A 99 2.90 -5.13 -13.99
CA ALA A 99 2.75 -6.12 -15.05
C ALA A 99 3.73 -7.30 -14.90
N GLU A 100 4.96 -7.04 -14.47
CA GLU A 100 5.95 -8.08 -14.14
C GLU A 100 5.51 -8.93 -12.93
N LEU A 101 4.88 -8.32 -11.91
CA LEU A 101 4.31 -9.01 -10.75
C LEU A 101 3.11 -9.88 -11.14
N VAL A 102 2.16 -9.34 -11.89
CA VAL A 102 1.01 -10.08 -12.41
C VAL A 102 1.47 -11.31 -13.19
N THR A 103 2.39 -11.11 -14.13
CA THR A 103 2.98 -12.20 -14.92
C THR A 103 3.62 -13.24 -14.01
N MET A 104 4.43 -12.80 -13.03
CA MET A 104 5.05 -13.70 -12.06
C MET A 104 4.04 -14.58 -11.33
N TYR A 105 2.92 -14.01 -10.88
CA TYR A 105 1.88 -14.76 -10.17
C TYR A 105 1.16 -15.71 -11.12
N LYS A 106 0.73 -15.23 -12.29
CA LYS A 106 0.05 -16.07 -13.29
C LYS A 106 0.90 -17.26 -13.74
N GLU A 107 2.21 -17.11 -13.87
CA GLU A 107 3.17 -18.19 -14.18
C GLU A 107 3.22 -19.31 -13.13
N LEU A 108 2.74 -19.07 -11.91
CA LEU A 108 2.70 -20.08 -10.84
C LEU A 108 1.49 -21.00 -10.96
N SER A 109 0.45 -20.57 -11.67
CA SER A 109 -0.69 -21.41 -12.00
C SER A 109 -0.37 -22.19 -13.27
N GLY A 110 -0.65 -23.49 -13.26
CA GLY A 110 -0.60 -24.30 -14.47
C GLY A 110 -1.91 -25.06 -14.66
N THR A 111 -2.05 -25.67 -15.83
CA THR A 111 -3.25 -26.44 -16.23
C THR A 111 -2.92 -27.91 -16.54
N ASP A 112 -1.71 -28.36 -16.24
CA ASP A 112 -1.30 -29.76 -16.39
C ASP A 112 -1.52 -30.57 -15.11
N ASP A 113 -1.48 -31.91 -15.24
CA ASP A 113 -1.78 -32.87 -14.16
C ASP A 113 -0.87 -32.74 -12.91
N PHE A 114 0.24 -32.01 -13.01
CA PHE A 114 1.22 -31.83 -11.93
C PHE A 114 1.22 -30.41 -11.37
N SER A 115 0.55 -29.48 -12.05
CA SER A 115 0.48 -28.07 -11.69
C SER A 115 -0.71 -27.77 -10.77
N ILE A 116 -0.57 -26.68 -10.02
CA ILE A 116 -1.63 -26.20 -9.14
C ILE A 116 -2.38 -25.12 -9.91
N GLU A 117 -3.69 -25.28 -10.07
CA GLU A 117 -4.56 -24.21 -10.55
C GLU A 117 -4.80 -23.23 -9.39
N ILE A 118 -4.45 -21.96 -9.59
CA ILE A 118 -4.56 -20.93 -8.56
C ILE A 118 -5.51 -19.84 -9.04
N ALA A 119 -6.63 -19.66 -8.34
CA ALA A 119 -7.50 -18.52 -8.56
C ALA A 119 -6.82 -17.24 -8.03
N TYR A 120 -6.65 -16.25 -8.90
CA TYR A 120 -6.03 -14.97 -8.56
C TYR A 120 -7.04 -13.83 -8.50
N ARG A 121 -6.84 -12.94 -7.52
CA ARG A 121 -7.43 -11.60 -7.49
C ARG A 121 -6.34 -10.54 -7.39
N PHE A 122 -6.32 -9.61 -8.31
CA PHE A 122 -5.39 -8.48 -8.31
C PHE A 122 -6.11 -7.19 -7.92
N LEU A 123 -5.60 -6.50 -6.90
CA LEU A 123 -6.22 -5.31 -6.32
C LEU A 123 -5.29 -4.11 -6.41
N TYR A 124 -5.80 -2.99 -6.92
CA TYR A 124 -5.07 -1.74 -7.05
C TYR A 124 -5.48 -0.75 -5.96
N PHE A 125 -4.52 -0.17 -5.24
CA PHE A 125 -4.76 0.85 -4.23
C PHE A 125 -3.93 2.10 -4.53
N PHE A 126 -4.60 3.18 -4.92
CA PHE A 126 -3.97 4.44 -5.32
C PHE A 126 -4.66 5.65 -4.70
N ASP A 127 -3.95 6.76 -4.62
CA ASP A 127 -4.55 8.05 -4.32
C ASP A 127 -5.25 8.64 -5.56
N ALA A 128 -6.40 9.30 -5.34
CA ALA A 128 -7.06 10.06 -6.40
C ALA A 128 -6.25 11.30 -6.80
N ASP A 129 -5.48 11.84 -5.85
CA ASP A 129 -4.72 13.08 -6.00
C ASP A 129 -5.60 14.19 -6.61
N GLU A 130 -5.12 14.86 -7.65
CA GLU A 130 -5.86 15.85 -8.43
C GLU A 130 -6.52 15.24 -9.68
N LEU A 131 -6.24 13.97 -10.00
CA LEU A 131 -6.77 13.28 -11.18
C LEU A 131 -8.21 12.80 -10.98
N GLY A 132 -8.54 12.39 -9.76
CA GLY A 132 -9.84 11.84 -9.40
C GLY A 132 -9.98 10.35 -9.68
N ILE A 133 -11.10 9.81 -9.19
CA ILE A 133 -11.40 8.37 -9.23
C ILE A 133 -11.46 7.85 -10.68
N ASP A 134 -12.21 8.52 -11.56
CA ASP A 134 -12.49 8.03 -12.91
C ASP A 134 -11.22 7.93 -13.77
N ALA A 135 -10.31 8.92 -13.63
CA ALA A 135 -9.03 8.90 -14.30
C ALA A 135 -8.17 7.72 -13.83
N ARG A 136 -8.05 7.51 -12.51
CA ARG A 136 -7.29 6.38 -11.95
C ARG A 136 -7.89 5.01 -12.33
N ILE A 137 -9.21 4.89 -12.39
CA ILE A 137 -9.87 3.67 -12.87
C ILE A 137 -9.59 3.44 -14.36
N THR A 138 -9.58 4.51 -15.16
CA THR A 138 -9.22 4.42 -16.58
C THR A 138 -7.77 3.97 -16.76
N ASP A 139 -6.84 4.48 -15.94
CA ASP A 139 -5.44 4.03 -15.95
C ASP A 139 -5.33 2.54 -15.62
N ILE A 140 -6.07 2.05 -14.62
CA ILE A 140 -6.13 0.63 -14.27
C ILE A 140 -6.69 -0.20 -15.43
N LYS A 141 -7.76 0.25 -16.07
CA LYS A 141 -8.35 -0.44 -17.24
C LYS A 141 -7.35 -0.56 -18.38
N ASN A 142 -6.67 0.54 -18.70
CA ASN A 142 -5.66 0.57 -19.75
C ASN A 142 -4.48 -0.35 -19.43
N GLU A 143 -4.05 -0.41 -18.17
CA GLU A 143 -2.96 -1.29 -17.74
C GLU A 143 -3.32 -2.78 -17.84
N ILE A 144 -4.55 -3.15 -17.48
CA ILE A 144 -5.04 -4.54 -17.54
C ILE A 144 -5.37 -4.95 -18.99
N GLY A 145 -5.58 -3.99 -19.89
CA GLY A 145 -6.04 -4.24 -21.27
C GLY A 145 -7.54 -4.49 -21.36
N LEU A 146 -8.32 -3.93 -20.43
CA LEU A 146 -9.78 -3.97 -20.46
C LEU A 146 -10.32 -3.08 -21.58
N GLU A 147 -11.30 -3.58 -22.33
CA GLU A 147 -12.03 -2.77 -23.31
C GLU A 147 -12.70 -1.56 -22.63
N GLU A 148 -12.80 -0.44 -23.34
CA GLU A 148 -13.43 0.78 -22.80
C GLU A 148 -14.86 0.53 -22.33
N ALA A 149 -15.60 -0.38 -22.97
CA ALA A 149 -16.97 -0.73 -22.62
C ALA A 149 -17.10 -1.51 -21.31
N THR A 150 -16.03 -2.15 -20.81
CA THR A 150 -16.08 -2.94 -19.58
C THR A 150 -16.18 -2.02 -18.37
N GLN A 151 -17.22 -2.24 -17.56
CA GLN A 151 -17.47 -1.41 -16.39
C GLN A 151 -16.65 -1.91 -15.19
N LEU A 152 -15.54 -1.22 -14.90
CA LEU A 152 -14.83 -1.31 -13.63
C LEU A 152 -15.15 -0.06 -12.82
N SER A 153 -15.49 -0.21 -11.55
CA SER A 153 -15.79 0.91 -10.65
C SER A 153 -14.96 0.84 -9.37
N ASN A 154 -14.79 1.99 -8.71
CA ASN A 154 -14.05 2.06 -7.45
C ASN A 154 -14.71 1.19 -6.37
N GLY A 155 -13.93 0.33 -5.73
CA GLY A 155 -14.43 -0.61 -4.71
C GLY A 155 -15.22 -1.79 -5.27
N SER A 156 -15.10 -2.09 -6.57
CA SER A 156 -15.71 -3.26 -7.21
C SER A 156 -14.67 -4.25 -7.73
N ILE A 157 -15.12 -5.47 -8.01
CA ILE A 157 -14.34 -6.55 -8.62
C ILE A 157 -15.03 -6.97 -9.92
N ILE A 158 -14.24 -7.28 -10.93
CA ILE A 158 -14.68 -7.90 -12.18
C ILE A 158 -13.84 -9.14 -12.47
N ASP A 159 -14.40 -10.09 -13.21
CA ASP A 159 -13.67 -11.21 -13.77
C ASP A 159 -13.18 -10.88 -15.18
N PHE A 160 -11.87 -11.05 -15.42
CA PHE A 160 -11.27 -10.85 -16.74
C PHE A 160 -9.99 -11.68 -16.90
N ASP A 161 -9.85 -12.33 -18.05
CA ASP A 161 -8.66 -13.15 -18.39
C ASP A 161 -8.29 -14.17 -17.29
N GLY A 162 -9.30 -14.91 -16.81
CA GLY A 162 -9.14 -15.96 -15.80
C GLY A 162 -8.72 -15.47 -14.41
N SER A 163 -8.85 -14.18 -14.12
CA SER A 163 -8.53 -13.60 -12.81
C SER A 163 -9.56 -12.54 -12.41
N GLU A 164 -9.68 -12.32 -11.11
CA GLU A 164 -10.46 -11.21 -10.57
C GLU A 164 -9.59 -9.95 -10.53
N TRP A 165 -10.18 -8.81 -10.89
CA TRP A 165 -9.52 -7.51 -10.90
C TRP A 165 -10.38 -6.50 -10.17
N GLY A 166 -9.75 -5.70 -9.33
CA GLY A 166 -10.45 -4.65 -8.60
C GLY A 166 -9.50 -3.63 -8.04
N GLY A 167 -10.03 -2.72 -7.24
CA GLY A 167 -9.21 -1.73 -6.58
C GLY A 167 -10.01 -0.71 -5.81
N TYR A 168 -9.30 0.05 -5.00
CA TYR A 168 -9.84 1.17 -4.28
C TYR A 168 -8.95 2.40 -4.47
N ILE A 169 -9.55 3.49 -4.92
CA ILE A 169 -8.91 4.81 -5.03
C ILE A 169 -9.22 5.58 -3.75
N PHE A 170 -8.20 5.98 -2.99
CA PHE A 170 -8.36 6.85 -1.82
C PHE A 170 -8.79 8.24 -2.26
N HIS A 171 -9.85 8.74 -1.64
CA HIS A 171 -10.47 10.01 -2.01
C HIS A 171 -11.27 10.60 -0.84
N ASP A 172 -11.44 11.92 -0.88
CA ASP A 172 -12.46 12.64 -0.15
C ASP A 172 -13.84 12.38 -0.77
N ILE A 173 -14.84 12.13 0.08
CA ILE A 173 -16.18 11.68 -0.35
C ILE A 173 -16.91 12.76 -1.16
N GLN A 174 -16.66 14.04 -0.90
CA GLN A 174 -17.37 15.14 -1.54
C GLN A 174 -16.73 15.53 -2.87
N THR A 175 -15.40 15.63 -2.89
CA THR A 175 -14.66 16.11 -4.05
C THR A 175 -14.23 14.99 -4.99
N GLN A 176 -14.19 13.74 -4.51
CA GLN A 176 -13.61 12.58 -5.22
C GLN A 176 -12.12 12.74 -5.58
N LEU A 177 -11.45 13.67 -4.91
CA LEU A 177 -10.03 13.98 -5.03
C LEU A 177 -9.33 13.68 -3.70
N GLY A 178 -8.00 13.74 -3.69
CA GLY A 178 -7.20 13.66 -2.46
C GLY A 178 -6.51 12.31 -2.26
N THR A 179 -5.98 12.13 -1.06
CA THR A 179 -5.09 11.01 -0.71
C THR A 179 -5.57 10.24 0.52
N LEU A 180 -4.93 9.12 0.80
CA LEU A 180 -5.09 8.41 2.07
C LEU A 180 -4.88 9.33 3.28
N GLU A 181 -3.92 10.26 3.21
CA GLU A 181 -3.69 11.20 4.32
C GLU A 181 -4.90 12.09 4.61
N ASP A 182 -5.68 12.48 3.60
CA ASP A 182 -6.91 13.25 3.81
C ASP A 182 -7.92 12.46 4.64
N GLN A 183 -8.10 11.18 4.32
CA GLN A 183 -8.99 10.29 5.06
C GLN A 183 -8.51 10.10 6.50
N LEU A 184 -7.21 9.86 6.69
CA LEU A 184 -6.61 9.67 8.02
C LEU A 184 -6.74 10.91 8.89
N LEU A 185 -6.45 12.09 8.34
CA LEU A 185 -6.58 13.36 9.06
C LEU A 185 -8.02 13.59 9.53
N GLY A 186 -9.02 13.19 8.72
CA GLY A 186 -10.43 13.22 9.14
C GLY A 186 -10.68 12.49 10.47
N TYR A 187 -10.15 11.28 10.65
CA TYR A 187 -10.30 10.54 11.91
C TYR A 187 -9.56 11.19 13.08
N PHE A 188 -8.35 11.69 12.83
CA PHE A 188 -7.48 12.22 13.87
C PHE A 188 -8.04 13.54 14.42
N HIS A 189 -8.53 14.41 13.54
CA HIS A 189 -9.14 15.70 13.89
C HIS A 189 -10.37 15.53 14.78
N ASN A 190 -11.20 14.52 14.52
CA ASN A 190 -12.41 14.25 15.30
C ASN A 190 -12.12 13.87 16.76
N LYS A 191 -10.88 13.49 17.09
CA LYS A 191 -10.49 13.10 18.45
C LYS A 191 -10.01 14.25 19.32
N SER A 192 -9.43 15.30 18.74
CA SER A 192 -9.02 16.49 19.48
C SER A 192 -8.86 17.72 18.59
N GLN A 193 -9.87 18.58 18.58
CA GLN A 193 -9.83 19.85 17.83
C GLN A 193 -8.74 20.80 18.34
N GLN A 194 -8.52 20.86 19.67
CA GLN A 194 -7.47 21.70 20.24
C GLN A 194 -6.10 21.25 19.76
N LEU A 195 -5.83 19.94 19.81
CA LEU A 195 -4.55 19.41 19.36
C LEU A 195 -4.31 19.67 17.87
N GLN A 196 -5.35 19.54 17.05
CA GLN A 196 -5.27 19.92 15.64
C GLN A 196 -4.87 21.38 15.47
N GLN A 197 -5.53 22.30 16.18
CA GLN A 197 -5.22 23.73 16.09
C GLN A 197 -3.79 24.03 16.53
N ASP A 198 -3.33 23.39 17.61
CA ASP A 198 -1.96 23.55 18.12
C ASP A 198 -0.92 23.08 17.10
N ILE A 199 -1.16 21.91 16.47
CA ILE A 199 -0.29 21.35 15.42
C ILE A 199 -0.23 22.28 14.20
N LEU A 200 -1.39 22.72 13.70
CA LEU A 200 -1.46 23.60 12.53
C LEU A 200 -0.80 24.96 12.83
N SER A 201 -1.06 25.54 14.00
CA SER A 201 -0.45 26.80 14.43
C SER A 201 1.07 26.66 14.52
N PHE A 202 1.58 25.55 15.06
CA PHE A 202 3.01 25.28 15.12
C PHE A 202 3.63 25.21 13.73
N LEU A 203 3.05 24.43 12.81
CA LEU A 203 3.57 24.30 11.45
C LEU A 203 3.58 25.63 10.71
N GLN A 204 2.48 26.38 10.76
CA GLN A 204 2.34 27.69 10.10
C GLN A 204 3.37 28.70 10.63
N THR A 205 3.59 28.73 11.95
CA THR A 205 4.55 29.66 12.58
C THR A 205 6.01 29.29 12.28
N ASN A 206 6.29 28.03 11.96
CA ASN A 206 7.65 27.50 11.81
C ASN A 206 7.96 27.00 10.39
N LEU A 207 7.24 27.50 9.37
CA LEU A 207 7.50 27.14 7.98
C LEU A 207 8.95 27.48 7.59
N LEU A 208 9.66 26.49 7.08
CA LEU A 208 10.98 26.66 6.51
C LEU A 208 10.87 27.07 5.04
N ILE A 209 11.85 27.85 4.57
CA ILE A 209 12.00 28.12 3.14
C ILE A 209 12.17 26.81 2.36
N GLN A 210 11.66 26.75 1.14
CA GLN A 210 11.64 25.54 0.31
C GLN A 210 13.04 24.94 0.07
N GLU A 211 14.11 25.75 0.06
CA GLU A 211 15.46 25.22 -0.06
C GLU A 211 15.83 24.30 1.12
N ARG A 212 15.41 24.68 2.34
CA ARG A 212 15.69 23.94 3.58
C ARG A 212 14.85 22.67 3.74
N THR A 213 13.85 22.45 2.89
CA THR A 213 13.05 21.23 2.86
C THR A 213 13.58 20.20 1.85
N LYS A 214 14.67 20.51 1.15
CA LYS A 214 15.43 19.58 0.30
C LYS A 214 16.46 18.80 1.12
N ARG A 215 17.05 17.75 0.54
CA ARG A 215 18.10 16.98 1.21
C ARG A 215 19.37 17.81 1.34
N PHE A 216 19.81 18.03 2.58
CA PHE A 216 21.08 18.69 2.88
C PHE A 216 22.25 17.71 2.76
N ILE A 217 23.32 18.13 2.08
CA ILE A 217 24.60 17.43 2.01
C ILE A 217 25.67 18.35 2.58
N SER A 218 26.39 17.86 3.58
CA SER A 218 27.62 18.46 4.08
C SER A 218 28.79 17.54 3.72
N SER A 219 29.76 18.07 2.99
CA SER A 219 30.92 17.33 2.50
C SER A 219 32.16 18.23 2.48
N ASN A 220 33.34 17.63 2.27
CA ASN A 220 34.59 18.39 2.13
C ASN A 220 34.59 19.37 0.94
N ALA A 221 33.68 19.18 -0.03
CA ALA A 221 33.51 20.09 -1.17
C ALA A 221 32.54 21.25 -0.87
N GLY A 222 31.98 21.31 0.34
CA GLY A 222 31.03 22.33 0.78
C GLY A 222 29.66 21.76 1.16
N GLU A 223 28.77 22.69 1.49
CA GLU A 223 27.40 22.43 1.92
C GLU A 223 26.43 22.80 0.81
N SER A 224 25.46 21.91 0.53
CA SER A 224 24.46 22.16 -0.50
C SER A 224 23.14 21.46 -0.20
N TYR A 225 22.06 21.99 -0.78
CA TYR A 225 20.76 21.35 -0.81
C TYR A 225 20.54 20.75 -2.20
N ILE A 226 20.06 19.50 -2.26
CA ILE A 226 19.86 18.80 -3.53
C ILE A 226 18.50 18.12 -3.61
N GLY A 227 18.03 17.96 -4.84
CA GLY A 227 16.77 17.31 -5.16
C GLY A 227 15.55 18.19 -4.92
N ARG A 228 14.38 17.55 -4.90
CA ARG A 228 13.09 18.21 -4.66
C ARG A 228 12.83 18.44 -3.17
N SER A 229 11.99 19.43 -2.87
CA SER A 229 11.40 19.58 -1.53
C SER A 229 10.74 18.28 -1.09
N GLN A 230 10.96 17.90 0.16
CA GLN A 230 10.38 16.71 0.79
C GLN A 230 9.31 17.06 1.83
N TYR A 231 9.00 18.35 1.99
CA TYR A 231 7.94 18.80 2.89
C TYR A 231 6.57 18.61 2.23
N TYR A 232 5.69 17.91 2.95
CA TYR A 232 4.28 17.72 2.59
C TYR A 232 3.45 17.97 3.86
N GLU A 233 2.65 19.03 3.86
CA GLU A 233 1.94 19.51 5.06
C GLU A 233 1.09 18.41 5.72
N LYS A 234 0.26 17.71 4.95
CA LYS A 234 -0.60 16.62 5.45
C LYS A 234 0.20 15.52 6.14
N LYS A 235 1.34 15.13 5.54
CA LYS A 235 2.24 14.11 6.12
C LYS A 235 2.94 14.61 7.37
N SER A 236 3.27 15.91 7.44
CA SER A 236 3.83 16.56 8.63
C SER A 236 2.82 16.63 9.78
N VAL A 237 1.56 16.96 9.51
CA VAL A 237 0.49 16.95 10.52
C VAL A 237 0.31 15.56 11.10
N LEU A 238 0.16 14.52 10.26
CA LEU A 238 0.10 13.13 10.73
C LEU A 238 1.36 12.71 11.51
N GLY A 239 2.52 13.15 11.04
CA GLY A 239 3.79 12.92 11.73
C GLY A 239 3.81 13.54 13.13
N MET A 240 3.26 14.73 13.33
CA MET A 240 3.17 15.35 14.65
C MET A 240 2.25 14.57 15.59
N TYR A 241 1.11 14.07 15.11
CA TYR A 241 0.29 13.14 15.89
C TYR A 241 1.08 11.88 16.29
N ALA A 242 1.94 11.37 15.39
CA ALA A 242 2.75 10.18 15.66
C ALA A 242 3.70 10.38 16.83
N GLN A 243 4.41 11.51 16.84
CA GLN A 243 5.42 11.77 17.85
C GLN A 243 4.84 11.92 19.27
N LEU A 244 3.54 12.16 19.41
CA LEU A 244 2.88 12.22 20.72
C LEU A 244 2.68 10.83 21.35
N GLN A 245 2.61 9.79 20.53
CA GLN A 245 2.42 8.41 20.99
C GLN A 245 3.71 7.58 20.90
N PHE A 246 4.47 7.79 19.83
CA PHE A 246 5.64 7.00 19.50
C PHE A 246 6.75 7.92 18.96
N SER A 247 7.80 8.12 19.76
CA SER A 247 8.92 8.95 19.37
C SER A 247 9.77 8.29 18.27
N GLY A 248 10.18 9.08 17.27
CA GLY A 248 11.13 8.70 16.23
C GLY A 248 10.59 7.74 15.17
N VAL A 249 9.28 7.48 15.12
CA VAL A 249 8.69 6.54 14.16
C VAL A 249 8.21 7.21 12.88
N SER A 250 8.10 6.43 11.80
CA SER A 250 7.55 6.87 10.52
C SER A 250 6.02 6.90 10.51
N ASN A 251 5.43 7.55 9.51
CA ASN A 251 3.97 7.59 9.33
C ASN A 251 3.36 6.19 9.11
N ALA A 252 4.09 5.26 8.47
CA ALA A 252 3.62 3.88 8.33
C ALA A 252 3.48 3.20 9.71
N VAL A 253 4.45 3.39 10.60
CA VAL A 253 4.41 2.83 11.97
C VAL A 253 3.30 3.49 12.79
N LEU A 254 3.09 4.80 12.65
CA LEU A 254 1.92 5.49 13.22
C LEU A 254 0.64 4.79 12.81
N ILE A 255 0.39 4.68 11.51
CA ILE A 255 -0.88 4.16 10.97
C ILE A 255 -1.14 2.76 11.53
N SER A 256 -0.12 1.91 11.63
CA SER A 256 -0.25 0.56 12.19
C SER A 256 -0.58 0.53 13.69
N ASN A 257 -0.03 1.46 14.49
CA ASN A 257 0.02 1.30 15.95
C ASN A 257 -0.77 2.34 16.74
N THR A 258 -1.17 3.46 16.13
CA THR A 258 -1.80 4.59 16.82
C THR A 258 -3.18 4.27 17.39
N ASP A 259 -3.58 4.89 18.48
CA ASP A 259 -4.98 4.84 18.94
C ASP A 259 -5.86 5.95 18.34
N PHE A 260 -5.28 6.84 17.50
CA PHE A 260 -6.05 7.81 16.72
C PHE A 260 -6.90 7.15 15.63
N LEU A 261 -6.69 5.86 15.34
CA LEU A 261 -7.51 5.06 14.43
C LEU A 261 -7.96 3.74 15.09
N LYS A 262 -9.06 3.74 15.84
CA LYS A 262 -9.55 2.56 16.57
C LYS A 262 -10.41 1.67 15.68
N ALA A 263 -10.66 0.43 16.14
CA ALA A 263 -11.55 -0.50 15.44
C ALA A 263 -12.95 0.09 15.17
N VAL A 264 -13.49 0.89 16.11
CA VAL A 264 -14.78 1.59 15.92
C VAL A 264 -14.75 2.59 14.76
N ASP A 265 -13.61 3.27 14.56
CA ASP A 265 -13.46 4.25 13.48
C ASP A 265 -13.42 3.53 12.12
N ILE A 266 -12.71 2.40 12.05
CA ILE A 266 -12.62 1.55 10.84
C ILE A 266 -13.96 0.89 10.53
N ASN A 267 -14.62 0.29 11.51
CA ASN A 267 -15.89 -0.40 11.33
C ASN A 267 -17.06 0.57 11.05
N GLY A 268 -16.96 1.81 11.55
CA GLY A 268 -17.92 2.88 11.26
C GLY A 268 -17.71 3.54 9.89
N CYS A 269 -16.64 3.19 9.17
CA CYS A 269 -16.30 3.81 7.89
C CYS A 269 -16.82 3.00 6.69
N GLN A 270 -17.62 3.65 5.84
CA GLN A 270 -18.09 3.06 4.59
C GLN A 270 -16.92 2.73 3.63
N GLN A 271 -15.91 3.60 3.52
CA GLN A 271 -14.75 3.38 2.67
C GLN A 271 -13.92 2.17 3.14
N CYS A 272 -13.68 2.03 4.45
CA CYS A 272 -13.03 0.85 5.02
C CYS A 272 -13.85 -0.42 4.79
N THR A 273 -15.18 -0.32 4.86
CA THR A 273 -16.08 -1.45 4.54
C THR A 273 -15.96 -1.87 3.08
N LEU A 274 -15.88 -0.92 2.14
CA LEU A 274 -15.66 -1.22 0.72
C LEU A 274 -14.30 -1.88 0.50
N ILE A 275 -13.24 -1.35 1.10
CA ILE A 275 -11.90 -1.94 1.03
C ILE A 275 -11.93 -3.37 1.57
N ASN A 276 -12.53 -3.61 2.73
CA ASN A 276 -12.59 -4.95 3.33
C ASN A 276 -13.28 -5.97 2.41
N ARG A 277 -14.37 -5.57 1.72
CA ARG A 277 -15.07 -6.43 0.75
C ARG A 277 -14.20 -6.84 -0.43
N LEU A 278 -13.21 -6.04 -0.81
CA LEU A 278 -12.28 -6.43 -1.87
C LEU A 278 -11.40 -7.62 -1.48
N PHE A 279 -11.24 -7.91 -0.18
CA PHE A 279 -10.41 -9.01 0.33
C PHE A 279 -11.20 -10.26 0.74
N MET A 280 -12.54 -10.22 0.70
CA MET A 280 -13.41 -11.38 0.94
C MET A 280 -13.65 -12.17 -0.35
#